data_AF-A0A940U282-F1
#
_entry.id   AF-A0A940U282-F1
#
_cell.length_a   1.000
_cell.length_b   1.000
_cell.length_c   1.000
_cell.angle_alpha   90.00
_cell.angle_beta   90.00
_cell.angle_gamma   90.00
#
_symmetry.space_group_name_H-M   'P 1'
#
loop_
_entity.id
_entity.type
_entity.pdbx_description
1 polymer ?
#
loop_
_entity_poly.entity_id
_entity_poly.type
_entity_poly.pdbx_seq_one_letter_code
_entity_poly.pdbx_strand_id
1 'polypeptide(L)'
;MSLAKAPKPDQLTRVDYHPPQGGWIDTPVQFRPGTWCYAAPAKNLKALGMPNPREWQVSDANWKLPPNWKEIILNGFRERLEKFRSFRLFLDICVRCGACADKCHFYIGSGDPKNMPVLRAELLRSVYRRYFT
;
A
#
# COMPACT_ATOMS: atom_id res chain seq x y z
N MET A 1 11.42 -10.11 14.21
CA MET A 1 10.40 -11.18 14.23
C MET A 1 9.15 -10.58 14.86
N SER A 2 7.98 -10.73 14.23
CA SER A 2 6.73 -10.20 14.78
C SER A 2 6.47 -10.81 16.16
N LEU A 3 6.25 -9.98 17.17
CA LEU A 3 5.91 -10.39 18.54
C LEU A 3 4.45 -10.85 18.67
N ALA A 4 3.70 -10.87 17.58
CA ALA A 4 2.31 -11.28 17.58
C ALA A 4 2.20 -12.81 17.67
N LYS A 5 1.42 -13.30 18.64
CA LYS A 5 1.05 -14.71 18.70
C LYS A 5 0.28 -15.08 17.44
N ALA A 6 0.73 -16.13 16.73
CA ALA A 6 0.04 -16.59 15.53
C ALA A 6 -1.42 -16.96 15.86
N PRO A 7 -2.40 -16.55 15.03
CA PRO A 7 -3.78 -16.95 15.23
C PRO A 7 -3.93 -18.47 15.13
N LYS A 8 -4.91 -19.04 15.82
CA LYS A 8 -5.22 -20.46 15.64
C LYS A 8 -5.87 -20.70 14.26
N PRO A 9 -5.76 -21.89 13.66
CA PRO A 9 -6.34 -22.17 12.33
C PRO A 9 -7.83 -21.85 12.21
N ASP A 10 -8.62 -22.14 13.25
CA ASP A 10 -10.06 -21.84 13.30
C ASP A 10 -10.34 -20.33 13.23
N GLN A 11 -9.46 -19.50 13.81
CA GLN A 11 -9.57 -18.05 13.77
C GLN A 11 -9.23 -17.49 12.38
N LEU A 12 -8.30 -18.12 11.66
CA LEU A 12 -7.90 -17.70 10.31
C LEU A 12 -9.01 -17.89 9.28
N THR A 13 -9.91 -18.85 9.48
CA THR A 13 -11.04 -19.10 8.56
C THR A 13 -12.17 -18.08 8.68
N ARG A 14 -12.21 -17.30 9.78
CA ARG A 14 -13.27 -16.32 10.06
C ARG A 14 -12.92 -14.97 9.43
N VAL A 15 -13.12 -14.85 8.12
CA VAL A 15 -12.94 -13.59 7.38
C VAL A 15 -14.28 -12.92 7.17
N ASP A 16 -14.38 -11.65 7.57
CA ASP A 16 -15.55 -10.81 7.33
C ASP A 16 -15.38 -10.05 6.01
N TYR A 17 -16.29 -10.27 5.07
CA TYR A 17 -16.28 -9.65 3.75
C TYR A 17 -17.24 -8.45 3.64
N HIS A 18 -17.90 -8.06 4.73
CA HIS A 18 -18.74 -6.86 4.73
C HIS A 18 -17.85 -5.61 4.65
N PRO A 19 -17.96 -4.81 3.58
CA PRO A 19 -17.14 -3.61 3.46
C PRO A 19 -17.59 -2.55 4.49
N PRO A 20 -16.66 -1.72 4.99
CA PRO A 20 -17.01 -0.60 5.86
C PRO A 20 -17.93 0.39 5.13
N GLN A 21 -18.85 1.01 5.86
CA GLN A 21 -19.68 2.08 5.34
C GLN A 21 -18.87 3.37 5.20
N GLY A 22 -18.89 4.00 4.02
CA GLY A 22 -18.23 5.28 3.75
C GLY A 22 -17.12 5.23 2.71
N GLY A 23 -16.44 6.37 2.52
CA GLY A 23 -15.33 6.49 1.58
C GLY A 23 -14.09 5.73 2.05
N TRP A 24 -13.34 5.17 1.10
CA TRP A 24 -12.11 4.42 1.40
C TRP A 24 -10.98 5.29 1.99
N ILE A 25 -11.00 6.60 1.69
CA ILE A 25 -10.08 7.61 2.23
C ILE A 25 -10.39 7.86 3.71
N ASP A 26 -11.68 7.94 4.06
CA ASP A 26 -12.14 8.29 5.41
C ASP A 26 -12.13 7.10 6.36
N THR A 27 -12.14 5.87 5.81
CA THR A 27 -12.00 4.66 6.60
C THR A 27 -10.55 4.57 7.10
N PRO A 28 -10.25 4.53 8.41
CA PRO A 28 -8.88 4.33 8.89
C PRO A 28 -8.40 2.89 8.68
N VAL A 29 -7.09 2.68 8.55
CA VAL A 29 -6.49 1.33 8.52
C VAL A 29 -6.27 0.85 9.96
N GLN A 30 -6.71 -0.38 10.26
CA GLN A 30 -6.41 -1.02 11.55
C GLN A 30 -5.05 -1.70 11.49
N PHE A 31 -4.06 -1.15 12.19
CA PHE A 31 -2.74 -1.76 12.31
C PHE A 31 -2.78 -2.97 13.24
N ARG A 32 -2.80 -4.18 12.67
CA ARG A 32 -2.64 -5.45 13.40
C ARG A 32 -1.17 -5.92 13.39
N PRO A 33 -0.50 -6.06 14.54
CA PRO A 33 0.88 -6.52 14.59
C PRO A 33 1.12 -7.80 13.77
N GLY A 34 2.13 -7.77 12.90
CA GLY A 34 2.46 -8.90 12.01
C GLY A 34 1.76 -8.88 10.65
N THR A 35 0.90 -7.90 10.33
CA THR A 35 0.20 -7.82 9.04
C THR A 35 0.78 -6.77 8.07
N TRP A 36 2.00 -6.29 8.31
CA TRP A 36 2.70 -5.36 7.43
C TRP A 36 4.17 -5.74 7.25
N CYS A 37 4.76 -5.24 6.17
CA CYS A 37 6.20 -5.34 5.96
C CYS A 37 6.92 -4.36 6.90
N TYR A 38 7.80 -4.89 7.75
CA TYR A 38 8.61 -4.07 8.64
C TYR A 38 9.71 -3.34 7.86
N ALA A 39 10.08 -2.15 8.34
CA ALA A 39 11.17 -1.40 7.75
C ALA A 39 12.51 -2.13 7.91
N ALA A 40 13.32 -2.11 6.85
CA ALA A 40 14.66 -2.66 6.91
C ALA A 40 15.54 -1.85 7.88
N PRO A 41 16.42 -2.49 8.68
CA PRO A 41 17.35 -1.79 9.55
C PRO A 41 18.25 -0.81 8.77
N ALA A 42 18.42 0.41 9.29
CA ALA A 42 19.20 1.46 8.63
C ALA A 42 20.65 1.02 8.32
N LYS A 43 21.27 0.25 9.22
CA LYS A 43 22.62 -0.31 9.02
C LYS A 43 22.72 -1.16 7.74
N ASN A 44 21.68 -1.95 7.45
CA ASN A 44 21.66 -2.83 6.27
C ASN A 44 21.49 -2.00 4.99
N LEU A 45 20.62 -0.98 5.03
CA LEU A 45 20.44 -0.07 3.90
C LEU A 45 21.72 0.71 3.59
N LYS A 46 22.46 1.17 4.62
CA LYS A 46 23.77 1.81 4.45
C LYS A 46 24.79 0.87 3.84
N ALA A 47 24.88 -0.37 4.36
CA ALA A 47 25.80 -1.38 3.85
C ALA A 47 25.55 -1.71 2.37
N LEU A 48 24.29 -1.68 1.92
CA LEU A 48 23.90 -1.92 0.53
C LEU A 48 23.95 -0.66 -0.36
N GLY A 49 24.35 0.50 0.17
CA GLY A 49 24.34 1.76 -0.58
C GLY A 49 22.93 2.20 -1.04
N MET A 50 21.87 1.76 -0.33
CA MET A 50 20.50 2.10 -0.68
C MET A 50 20.19 3.58 -0.35
N PRO A 51 19.33 4.25 -1.14
CA PRO A 51 19.00 5.65 -0.91
C PRO A 51 18.19 5.85 0.38
N ASN A 52 18.37 7.01 1.02
CA ASN A 52 17.63 7.44 2.21
C ASN A 52 17.58 6.41 3.38
N PRO A 53 18.74 5.91 3.85
CA PRO A 53 18.79 4.96 4.96
C PRO A 53 18.43 5.65 6.28
N ARG A 54 17.38 5.20 6.95
CA ARG A 54 16.87 5.79 8.20
C ARG A 54 16.18 4.78 9.09
N GLU A 55 16.10 5.08 10.39
CA GLU A 55 15.37 4.27 11.36
C GLU A 55 13.94 4.75 11.50
N TRP A 56 12.99 3.89 11.14
CA TRP A 56 11.55 4.13 11.22
C TRP A 56 10.82 2.77 11.27
N GLN A 57 9.57 2.77 11.71
CA GLN A 57 8.64 1.64 11.63
C GLN A 57 7.27 2.12 11.14
N VAL A 58 6.45 1.20 10.61
CA VAL A 58 5.11 1.50 10.08
C VAL A 58 4.19 2.09 11.16
N SER A 59 4.37 1.66 12.42
CA SER A 59 3.62 2.14 13.59
C SER A 59 4.05 3.53 14.08
N ASP A 60 5.16 4.06 13.60
CA ASP A 60 5.68 5.34 14.09
C ASP A 60 4.84 6.49 13.52
N ALA A 61 4.54 7.49 14.36
CA ALA A 61 3.84 8.69 13.91
C ALA A 61 4.66 9.54 12.92
N ASN A 62 6.00 9.46 12.99
CA ASN A 62 6.91 10.18 12.11
C ASN A 62 7.90 9.23 11.44
N TRP A 63 7.81 9.09 10.11
CA TRP A 63 8.69 8.24 9.31
C TRP A 63 10.00 8.90 8.90
N LYS A 64 10.29 10.10 9.40
CA LYS A 64 11.54 10.85 9.17
C LYS A 64 11.87 11.01 7.67
N LEU A 65 10.84 11.33 6.89
CA LEU A 65 11.00 11.55 5.45
C LEU A 65 11.82 12.82 5.19
N PRO A 66 12.57 12.88 4.09
CA PRO A 66 13.28 14.11 3.72
C PRO A 66 12.27 15.25 3.47
N PRO A 67 12.62 16.53 3.71
CA PRO A 67 11.69 17.65 3.57
C PRO A 67 11.02 17.74 2.19
N ASN A 68 11.74 17.35 1.13
CA ASN A 68 11.28 17.36 -0.26
C ASN A 68 10.69 16.00 -0.72
N TRP A 69 10.27 15.12 0.20
CA TRP A 69 9.75 13.78 -0.15
C TRP A 69 8.63 13.83 -1.19
N LYS A 70 7.75 14.84 -1.11
CA LYS A 70 6.60 14.99 -2.03
C LYS A 70 7.09 15.22 -3.45
N GLU A 71 8.06 16.10 -3.63
CA GLU A 71 8.65 16.40 -4.91
C GLU A 71 9.37 15.18 -5.50
N ILE A 72 10.16 14.47 -4.67
CA ILE A 72 10.84 13.23 -5.07
C ILE A 72 9.83 12.22 -5.65
N ILE A 73 8.70 12.01 -4.95
CA ILE A 73 7.66 11.09 -5.40
C ILE A 73 6.99 11.57 -6.70
N LEU A 74 6.63 12.85 -6.81
CA LEU A 74 5.96 13.38 -8.00
C LEU A 74 6.87 13.36 -9.23
N ASN A 75 8.15 13.72 -9.08
CA ASN A 75 9.13 13.65 -10.17
C ASN A 75 9.39 12.20 -10.58
N GLY A 76 9.54 11.29 -9.61
CA GLY A 76 9.65 9.87 -9.88
C GLY A 76 8.43 9.33 -10.62
N PHE A 77 7.22 9.71 -10.22
CA PHE A 77 5.97 9.31 -10.87
C PHE A 77 5.91 9.81 -12.32
N ARG A 78 6.27 11.07 -12.57
CA ARG A 78 6.36 11.66 -13.92
C ARG A 78 7.27 10.84 -14.83
N GLU A 79 8.49 10.57 -14.38
CA GLU A 79 9.48 9.81 -15.15
C GLU A 79 8.94 8.42 -15.55
N ARG A 80 8.23 7.73 -14.65
CA ARG A 80 7.65 6.40 -14.97
C ARG A 80 6.46 6.50 -15.93
N LEU A 81 5.64 7.55 -15.84
CA LEU A 81 4.55 7.77 -16.78
C LEU A 81 5.06 8.05 -18.20
N GLU A 82 6.13 8.83 -18.34
CA GLU A 82 6.74 9.14 -19.64
C GLU A 82 7.46 7.91 -20.23
N LYS A 83 8.16 7.15 -19.38
CA LYS A 83 8.93 5.98 -19.79
C LYS A 83 8.07 4.75 -20.10
N PHE A 84 6.99 4.52 -19.35
CA PHE A 84 6.20 3.29 -19.43
C PHE A 84 4.75 3.56 -19.82
N ARG A 85 4.45 3.38 -21.12
CA ARG A 85 3.08 3.43 -21.64
C ARG A 85 2.13 2.48 -20.89
N SER A 86 2.60 1.27 -20.56
CA SER A 86 1.82 0.29 -19.82
C SER A 86 1.35 0.82 -18.47
N PHE A 87 2.22 1.55 -17.74
CA PHE A 87 1.89 2.13 -16.45
C PHE A 87 0.75 3.14 -16.58
N ARG A 88 0.81 4.03 -17.57
CA ARG A 88 -0.28 4.99 -17.86
C ARG A 88 -1.59 4.27 -18.21
N LEU A 89 -1.54 3.29 -19.12
CA LEU A 89 -2.72 2.52 -19.53
C LEU A 89 -3.37 1.79 -18.34
N PHE A 90 -2.60 1.20 -17.44
CA PHE A 90 -3.16 0.51 -16.25
C PHE A 90 -3.82 1.45 -15.25
N LEU A 91 -3.40 2.72 -15.21
CA LEU A 91 -4.05 3.75 -14.39
C LEU A 91 -5.38 4.20 -15.03
N ASP A 92 -5.46 4.26 -16.35
CA ASP A 92 -6.62 4.76 -17.10
C ASP A 92 -7.71 3.71 -17.35
N ILE A 93 -7.34 2.47 -17.69
CA ILE A 93 -8.28 1.46 -18.21
C ILE A 93 -9.20 0.86 -17.15
N CYS A 94 -8.85 0.98 -15.87
CA CYS A 94 -9.61 0.33 -14.81
C CYS A 94 -10.98 1.01 -14.63
N VAL A 95 -12.03 0.32 -15.06
CA VAL A 95 -13.43 0.73 -14.87
C VAL A 95 -13.98 0.44 -13.47
N ARG A 96 -13.14 -0.01 -12.55
CA ARG A 96 -13.51 -0.31 -11.15
C ARG A 96 -14.62 -1.37 -10.99
N CYS A 97 -14.67 -2.34 -11.90
CA CYS A 97 -15.68 -3.41 -11.87
C CYS A 97 -15.54 -4.41 -10.71
N GLY A 98 -14.39 -4.45 -10.02
CA GLY A 98 -14.18 -5.36 -8.90
C GLY A 98 -13.87 -6.82 -9.27
N ALA A 99 -13.81 -7.17 -10.56
CA ALA A 99 -13.58 -8.55 -11.03
C ALA A 99 -12.24 -9.18 -10.60
N CYS A 100 -11.31 -8.39 -10.06
CA CYS A 100 -10.04 -8.89 -9.52
C CYS A 100 -10.10 -9.20 -8.01
N ALA A 101 -11.18 -8.86 -7.32
CA ALA A 101 -11.26 -8.99 -5.86
C ALA A 101 -11.21 -10.46 -5.44
N ASP A 102 -12.03 -11.31 -6.06
CA ASP A 102 -12.17 -12.74 -5.76
C ASP A 102 -10.93 -13.58 -6.14
N LYS A 103 -9.95 -13.01 -6.85
CA LYS A 103 -8.67 -13.66 -7.19
C LYS A 103 -7.52 -13.24 -6.28
N CYS A 104 -7.72 -12.20 -5.46
CA CYS A 104 -6.64 -11.63 -4.69
C CYS A 104 -6.50 -12.33 -3.33
N HIS A 105 -5.41 -13.07 -3.13
CA HIS A 105 -5.10 -13.73 -1.85
C HIS A 105 -5.10 -12.78 -0.66
N PHE A 106 -4.66 -11.52 -0.84
CA PHE A 106 -4.69 -10.53 0.23
C PHE A 106 -6.13 -10.14 0.61
N TYR A 107 -7.00 -9.96 -0.37
CA TYR A 107 -8.42 -9.67 -0.11
C TYR A 107 -9.12 -10.88 0.49
N ILE A 108 -8.93 -12.07 -0.08
CA ILE A 108 -9.52 -13.32 0.43
C ILE A 108 -9.08 -13.60 1.87
N GLY A 109 -7.80 -13.35 2.20
CA GLY A 109 -7.30 -13.58 3.56
C GLY A 109 -7.67 -12.51 4.57
N SER A 110 -8.03 -11.29 4.14
CA SER A 110 -8.25 -10.16 5.05
C SER A 110 -9.68 -9.63 5.09
N GLY A 111 -10.47 -9.83 4.03
CA GLY A 111 -11.76 -9.18 3.83
C GLY A 111 -11.69 -7.67 3.58
N ASP A 112 -10.52 -7.04 3.77
CA ASP A 112 -10.33 -5.60 3.69
C ASP A 112 -10.36 -5.14 2.22
N PRO A 113 -11.34 -4.31 1.82
CA PRO A 113 -11.41 -3.79 0.47
C PRO A 113 -10.14 -3.08 0.01
N LYS A 114 -9.34 -2.48 0.91
CA LYS A 114 -8.09 -1.79 0.56
C LYS A 114 -6.99 -2.72 0.07
N ASN A 115 -7.09 -3.99 0.40
CA ASN A 115 -6.20 -5.02 -0.11
C ASN A 115 -6.64 -5.57 -1.47
N MET A 116 -7.84 -5.21 -1.96
CA MET A 116 -8.28 -5.58 -3.30
C MET A 116 -7.46 -4.82 -4.36
N PRO A 117 -7.17 -5.43 -5.54
CA PRO A 117 -6.32 -4.77 -6.54
C PRO A 117 -6.90 -3.46 -7.08
N VAL A 118 -8.23 -3.34 -7.22
CA VAL A 118 -8.88 -2.08 -7.65
C VAL A 118 -8.54 -0.95 -6.70
N LEU A 119 -8.86 -1.11 -5.41
CA LEU A 119 -8.77 -0.05 -4.42
C LEU A 119 -7.34 0.23 -4.00
N ARG A 120 -6.47 -0.80 -3.97
CA ARG A 120 -5.04 -0.62 -3.75
C ARG A 120 -4.41 0.26 -4.83
N ALA A 121 -4.79 0.05 -6.09
CA ALA A 121 -4.36 0.90 -7.20
C ALA A 121 -5.02 2.30 -7.16
N GLU A 122 -6.16 2.45 -6.49
CA GLU A 122 -6.87 3.73 -6.37
C GLU A 122 -6.06 4.77 -5.59
N LEU A 123 -5.19 4.34 -4.67
CA LEU A 123 -4.22 5.22 -4.01
C LEU A 123 -3.27 5.90 -5.02
N LEU A 124 -2.77 5.15 -6.00
CA LEU A 124 -1.93 5.74 -7.05
C LEU A 124 -2.77 6.53 -8.06
N ARG A 125 -3.98 6.06 -8.39
CA ARG A 125 -4.88 6.78 -9.31
C ARG A 125 -5.39 8.11 -8.76
N SER A 126 -5.52 8.26 -7.44
CA SER A 126 -5.93 9.55 -6.84
C SER A 126 -4.83 10.61 -7.01
N VAL A 127 -3.57 10.22 -6.81
CA VAL A 127 -2.41 11.07 -7.09
C VAL A 127 -2.28 11.34 -8.58
N TYR A 128 -2.41 10.31 -9.42
CA TYR A 128 -2.37 10.43 -10.87
C TYR A 128 -3.39 11.47 -11.37
N ARG A 129 -4.66 11.33 -10.96
CA ARG A 129 -5.74 12.23 -11.37
C ARG A 129 -5.60 13.66 -10.86
N ARG A 130 -4.93 13.86 -9.72
CA ARG A 130 -4.78 15.19 -9.14
C ARG A 130 -3.65 16.00 -9.76
N TYR A 131 -2.58 15.34 -10.23
CA TYR A 131 -1.33 16.01 -10.63
C TYR A 131 -0.92 15.78 -12.08
N PHE A 132 -1.51 14.81 -12.79
CA PHE A 132 -1.05 14.39 -14.13
C PHE A 132 -2.17 14.26 -15.18
N THR A 133 -3.41 14.55 -14.81
CA THR A 133 -4.57 14.70 -15.70
C THR A 133 -5.29 15.99 -15.35
#